data_AF-A0A8S3S2B2-F1
#
_entry.id   AF-A0A8S3S2B2-F1
#
_cell.length_a   1.000
_cell.length_b   1.000
_cell.length_c   1.000
_cell.angle_alpha   90.00
_cell.angle_beta   90.00
_cell.angle_gamma   90.00
#
_symmetry.space_group_name_H-M   'P 1'
#
loop_
_entity.id
_entity.type
_entity.pdbx_description
1 polymer ?
#
loop_
_entity_poly.entity_id
_entity_poly.type
_entity_poly.pdbx_seq_one_letter_code
_entity_poly.pdbx_strand_id
1 'polypeptide(L)'
;MIIHLDSNKSQKFNYFKGNYDKMRDTLNLNWTELLDGKCTEDMIGIFMDKLTDTMNECIPKSKPNSKKKGKTPLSSEAVRCIKRKQRLWTRYLETRDSTRYRDHCRAKNSEKAEVLAEFFSSVFTLESDNPVDSGKRYCDCFSSDELFNSKEVNKILIHLNHQAQMMCTQKF
;
A
#
# COMPACT_ATOMS: atom_id res chain seq x y z
N MET A 1 1.53 -32.30 -30.16
CA MET A 1 2.48 -32.08 -29.05
C MET A 1 1.94 -30.92 -28.22
N ILE A 2 1.28 -31.20 -27.09
CA ILE A 2 0.69 -30.15 -26.24
C ILE A 2 1.80 -29.63 -25.33
N ILE A 3 2.13 -28.35 -25.48
CA ILE A 3 3.13 -27.68 -24.64
C ILE A 3 2.43 -27.34 -23.32
N HIS A 4 2.71 -28.10 -22.26
CA HIS A 4 2.28 -27.74 -20.92
C HIS A 4 3.08 -26.51 -20.47
N LEU A 5 2.47 -25.33 -20.59
CA LEU A 5 2.96 -24.13 -19.91
C LEU A 5 2.60 -24.28 -18.43
N ASP A 6 3.49 -24.90 -17.66
CA ASP A 6 3.36 -24.93 -16.21
C ASP A 6 3.32 -23.49 -15.70
N SER A 7 2.16 -23.11 -15.13
CA SER A 7 1.95 -21.83 -14.45
C SER A 7 2.73 -21.86 -13.14
N ASN A 8 4.06 -21.80 -13.26
CA ASN A 8 4.99 -21.81 -12.16
C ASN A 8 4.88 -20.46 -11.48
N LYS A 9 4.01 -20.36 -10.47
CA LYS A 9 3.89 -19.18 -9.61
C LYS A 9 5.30 -18.80 -9.20
N SER A 10 5.81 -17.69 -9.73
CA SER A 10 7.22 -17.34 -9.63
C SER A 10 7.64 -17.36 -8.16
N GLN A 11 8.47 -18.35 -7.82
CA GLN A 11 9.05 -18.45 -6.51
C GLN A 11 9.86 -17.17 -6.28
N LYS A 12 9.63 -16.48 -5.16
CA LYS A 12 10.35 -15.25 -4.84
C LYS A 12 11.54 -15.58 -3.97
N PHE A 13 12.71 -15.06 -4.29
CA PHE A 13 13.89 -15.15 -3.43
C PHE A 13 13.62 -14.44 -2.09
N ASN A 14 14.05 -15.06 -0.99
CA ASN A 14 14.03 -14.44 0.32
C ASN A 14 15.40 -13.88 0.66
N TYR A 15 15.67 -12.66 0.17
CA TYR A 15 16.96 -11.99 0.34
C TYR A 15 17.38 -11.85 1.81
N PHE A 16 16.43 -11.61 2.72
CA PHE A 16 16.72 -11.51 4.17
C PHE A 16 17.31 -12.77 4.78
N LYS A 17 17.15 -13.94 4.13
CA LYS A 17 17.68 -15.23 4.59
C LYS A 17 18.83 -15.76 3.72
N GLY A 18 19.38 -14.93 2.84
CA GLY A 18 20.50 -15.32 1.99
C GLY A 18 21.80 -15.51 2.79
N ASN A 19 22.59 -16.51 2.43
CA ASN A 19 23.95 -16.66 2.95
C ASN A 19 24.93 -15.87 2.07
N TYR A 20 25.13 -14.60 2.41
CA TYR A 20 25.94 -13.68 1.61
C TYR A 20 27.44 -13.89 1.73
N ASP A 21 27.92 -14.43 2.85
CA ASP A 21 29.34 -14.77 3.01
C ASP A 21 29.72 -15.89 2.04
N LYS A 22 28.92 -16.97 1.99
CA LYS A 22 29.11 -18.04 1.01
C LYS A 22 29.02 -17.53 -0.43
N MET A 23 28.07 -16.64 -0.72
CA MET A 23 27.91 -16.05 -2.05
C MET A 23 29.15 -15.23 -2.44
N ARG A 24 29.70 -14.46 -1.51
CA ARG A 24 30.95 -13.69 -1.71
C ARG A 24 32.12 -14.62 -2.01
N ASP A 25 32.31 -15.66 -1.21
CA ASP A 25 33.40 -16.62 -1.39
C ASP A 25 33.28 -17.34 -2.74
N THR A 26 32.06 -17.67 -3.16
CA THR A 26 31.79 -18.37 -4.41
C THR A 26 31.97 -17.48 -5.65
N LEU A 27 31.74 -16.17 -5.51
CA LEU A 27 31.96 -15.18 -6.58
C LEU A 27 33.38 -14.63 -6.61
N ASN A 28 34.24 -15.00 -5.64
CA ASN A 28 35.64 -14.65 -5.60
C ASN A 28 36.48 -15.53 -6.56
N LEU A 29 36.13 -15.48 -7.85
CA LEU A 29 36.74 -16.23 -8.94
C LEU A 29 37.68 -15.33 -9.74
N ASN A 30 38.66 -15.94 -10.43
CA ASN A 30 39.51 -15.21 -11.37
C ASN A 30 38.74 -14.93 -12.68
N TRP A 31 37.94 -13.86 -12.68
CA TRP A 31 37.12 -13.47 -13.82
C TRP A 31 37.94 -13.17 -15.08
N THR A 32 39.20 -12.75 -14.92
CA THR A 32 40.09 -12.48 -16.05
C THR A 32 40.35 -13.73 -16.87
N GLU A 33 40.66 -14.86 -16.22
CA GLU A 33 40.89 -16.14 -16.91
C GLU A 33 39.59 -16.72 -17.50
N LEU A 34 38.47 -16.57 -16.79
CA LEU A 34 37.17 -17.11 -17.22
C LEU A 34 36.64 -16.40 -18.47
N LEU A 35 36.91 -15.09 -18.59
CA LEU A 35 36.38 -14.24 -19.66
C LEU A 35 37.38 -14.03 -20.80
N ASP A 36 38.61 -14.52 -20.68
CA ASP A 36 39.65 -14.31 -21.71
C ASP A 36 39.23 -14.89 -23.07
N GLY A 37 39.42 -14.10 -24.13
CA GLY A 37 39.08 -14.48 -25.50
C GLY A 37 37.57 -14.58 -25.81
N LYS A 38 36.66 -14.18 -24.91
CA LYS A 38 35.22 -14.13 -25.17
C LYS A 38 34.78 -12.80 -25.76
N CYS A 39 33.68 -12.80 -26.52
CA CYS A 39 33.05 -11.55 -26.94
C CYS A 39 32.23 -10.96 -25.78
N THR A 40 31.92 -9.68 -25.85
CA THR A 40 31.20 -8.96 -24.78
C THR A 40 29.85 -9.60 -24.43
N GLU A 41 29.13 -10.11 -25.43
CA GLU A 41 27.82 -10.74 -25.23
C GLU A 41 27.94 -12.06 -24.44
N ASP A 42 28.92 -12.90 -24.81
CA ASP A 42 29.22 -14.15 -24.11
C ASP A 42 29.69 -13.88 -22.67
N MET A 43 30.52 -12.86 -22.47
CA MET A 43 30.98 -12.46 -21.13
C MET A 43 29.81 -12.11 -20.21
N ILE A 44 28.84 -11.34 -20.72
CA ILE A 44 27.63 -10.97 -19.98
C ILE A 44 26.79 -12.20 -19.68
N GLY A 45 26.63 -13.11 -20.65
CA GLY A 45 25.92 -14.38 -20.46
C GLY A 45 26.52 -15.20 -19.33
N ILE A 46 27.83 -15.47 -19.39
CA ILE A 46 28.57 -16.24 -18.39
C ILE A 46 28.46 -15.59 -16.99
N PHE A 47 28.56 -14.27 -16.92
CA PHE A 47 28.40 -13.54 -15.66
C PHE A 47 26.99 -13.72 -15.08
N MET A 48 25.95 -13.50 -15.90
CA MET A 48 24.56 -13.62 -15.47
C MET A 48 24.20 -15.04 -15.05
N ASP A 49 24.71 -16.04 -15.76
CA ASP A 49 24.51 -17.46 -15.43
C ASP A 49 25.15 -17.77 -14.07
N LYS A 50 26.42 -17.38 -13.89
CA LYS A 50 27.12 -17.62 -12.62
C LYS A 50 26.48 -16.89 -11.44
N LEU A 51 26.01 -15.67 -11.66
CA LEU A 51 25.27 -14.92 -10.65
C LEU A 51 23.94 -15.61 -10.32
N THR A 52 23.20 -16.07 -11.33
CA THR A 52 21.92 -16.74 -11.14
C THR A 52 22.08 -18.07 -10.40
N ASP A 53 23.10 -18.85 -10.74
CA ASP A 53 23.43 -20.11 -10.08
C ASP A 53 23.78 -19.88 -8.60
N THR A 54 24.67 -18.92 -8.33
CA THR A 54 25.04 -18.58 -6.94
C THR A 54 23.86 -18.04 -6.15
N MET A 55 22.98 -17.24 -6.75
CA MET A 55 21.73 -16.79 -6.13
C MET A 55 20.79 -17.97 -5.82
N ASN A 56 20.64 -18.93 -6.75
CA ASN A 56 19.80 -20.10 -6.55
C ASN A 56 20.31 -21.00 -5.41
N GLU A 57 21.64 -21.09 -5.24
CA GLU A 57 22.26 -21.88 -4.18
C GLU A 57 22.26 -21.17 -2.82
N CYS A 58 22.54 -19.87 -2.80
CA CYS A 58 22.77 -19.13 -1.55
C CYS A 58 21.52 -18.44 -1.00
N ILE A 59 20.51 -18.17 -1.83
CA ILE A 59 19.30 -17.45 -1.42
C ILE A 59 18.10 -18.39 -1.44
N PRO A 60 17.52 -18.73 -0.27
CA PRO A 60 16.39 -19.64 -0.24
C PRO A 60 15.17 -19.00 -0.92
N LYS A 61 14.48 -19.81 -1.73
CA LYS A 61 13.24 -19.41 -2.38
C LYS A 61 12.08 -19.51 -1.40
N SER A 62 11.36 -18.41 -1.23
CA SER A 62 10.13 -18.38 -0.44
C SER A 62 8.99 -19.00 -1.25
N LYS A 63 8.35 -20.02 -0.68
CA LYS A 63 7.08 -20.49 -1.21
C LYS A 63 6.07 -19.37 -1.01
N PRO A 64 5.31 -18.96 -2.04
CA PRO A 64 4.23 -18.02 -1.84
C PRO A 64 3.34 -18.61 -0.73
N ASN A 65 3.14 -17.85 0.35
CA ASN A 65 2.39 -18.32 1.51
C ASN A 65 0.94 -18.56 1.04
N SER A 66 0.67 -19.78 0.58
CA SER A 66 -0.58 -20.19 -0.02
C SER A 66 -1.63 -20.49 1.04
N LYS A 67 -1.36 -20.14 2.31
CA LYS A 67 -2.39 -19.87 3.29
C LYS A 67 -3.25 -18.77 2.69
N LYS A 68 -4.23 -19.17 1.86
CA LYS A 68 -5.48 -18.47 1.69
C LYS A 68 -5.87 -18.19 3.13
N LYS A 69 -5.64 -16.98 3.62
CA LYS A 69 -6.37 -16.51 4.81
C LYS A 69 -7.79 -16.87 4.44
N GLY A 70 -8.37 -17.86 5.13
CA GLY A 70 -9.73 -18.30 4.84
C GLY A 70 -10.50 -17.00 4.77
N LYS A 71 -11.11 -16.69 3.61
CA LYS A 71 -11.88 -15.46 3.51
C LYS A 71 -12.91 -15.62 4.61
N THR A 72 -12.73 -14.89 5.72
CA THR A 72 -13.75 -14.86 6.77
C THR A 72 -15.03 -14.58 6.02
N PRO A 73 -16.02 -15.47 6.06
CA PRO A 73 -17.22 -15.29 5.28
C PRO A 73 -17.75 -13.91 5.63
N LEU A 74 -17.80 -13.02 4.62
CA LEU A 74 -18.32 -11.68 4.82
C LEU A 74 -19.75 -11.84 5.34
N SER A 75 -20.16 -10.96 6.26
CA SER A 75 -21.55 -10.92 6.67
C SER A 75 -22.45 -10.76 5.44
N SER A 76 -23.61 -11.39 5.45
CA SER A 76 -24.59 -11.30 4.36
C SER A 76 -24.94 -9.83 4.05
N GLU A 77 -24.92 -8.97 5.07
CA GLU A 77 -25.11 -7.53 4.97
C GLU A 77 -23.96 -6.82 4.24
N ALA A 78 -22.70 -7.12 4.59
CA ALA A 78 -21.54 -6.57 3.87
C ALA A 78 -21.57 -6.98 2.39
N VAL A 79 -21.93 -8.23 2.09
CA VAL A 79 -22.11 -8.70 0.70
C VAL A 79 -23.22 -7.92 -0.01
N ARG A 80 -24.35 -7.66 0.65
CA ARG A 80 -25.46 -6.85 0.10
C ARG A 80 -25.01 -5.42 -0.20
N CYS A 81 -24.24 -4.80 0.69
CA CYS A 81 -23.70 -3.45 0.51
C CYS A 81 -22.71 -3.39 -0.66
N ILE A 82 -21.78 -4.34 -0.77
CA ILE A 82 -20.85 -4.46 -1.90
C ILE A 82 -21.61 -4.59 -3.22
N LYS A 83 -22.60 -5.49 -3.29
CA LYS A 83 -23.42 -5.68 -4.49
C LYS A 83 -24.21 -4.42 -4.85
N ARG A 84 -24.80 -3.73 -3.87
CA ARG A 84 -25.53 -2.47 -4.07
C ARG A 84 -24.62 -1.38 -4.63
N LYS A 85 -23.43 -1.21 -4.06
CA LYS A 85 -22.42 -0.25 -4.53
C LYS A 85 -22.01 -0.54 -5.97
N GLN A 86 -21.69 -1.80 -6.28
CA GLN A 86 -21.31 -2.22 -7.63
C GLN A 86 -22.44 -1.94 -8.64
N ARG A 87 -23.68 -2.29 -8.32
CA ARG A 87 -24.84 -2.03 -9.18
C ARG A 87 -25.04 -0.54 -9.48
N LEU A 88 -24.90 0.32 -8.47
CA LEU A 88 -25.04 1.77 -8.65
C LEU A 88 -23.91 2.33 -9.52
N TRP A 89 -22.68 1.85 -9.33
CA TRP A 89 -21.54 2.24 -10.15
C TRP A 89 -21.72 1.82 -11.62
N THR A 90 -22.13 0.57 -11.88
CA THR A 90 -22.43 0.09 -13.23
C THR A 90 -23.50 0.95 -13.90
N ARG A 91 -24.62 1.24 -13.22
CA ARG A 91 -25.68 2.11 -13.76
C ARG A 91 -25.20 3.52 -14.06
N TYR A 92 -24.34 4.09 -13.21
CA TYR A 92 -23.73 5.38 -13.47
C TYR A 92 -22.83 5.34 -14.71
N LEU A 93 -22.02 4.29 -14.88
CA LEU A 93 -21.17 4.14 -16.07
C LEU A 93 -21.98 4.03 -17.36
N GLU A 94 -23.13 3.35 -17.32
CA GLU A 94 -24.06 3.21 -18.45
C GLU A 94 -24.76 4.53 -18.81
N THR A 95 -25.27 5.24 -17.81
CA THR A 95 -26.15 6.41 -18.03
C THR A 95 -25.44 7.76 -17.95
N ARG A 96 -24.27 7.80 -17.31
CA ARG A 96 -23.53 9.02 -16.91
C ARG A 96 -24.37 10.03 -16.12
N ASP A 97 -25.46 9.59 -15.50
CA ASP A 97 -26.36 10.44 -14.73
C ASP A 97 -25.77 10.85 -13.36
N SER A 98 -25.70 12.15 -13.11
CA SER A 98 -25.24 12.74 -11.85
C SER A 98 -26.02 12.26 -10.61
N THR A 99 -27.32 11.94 -10.75
CA THR A 99 -28.13 11.44 -9.62
C THR A 99 -27.66 10.05 -9.19
N ARG A 100 -27.32 9.18 -10.15
CA ARG A 100 -26.77 7.83 -9.91
C ARG A 100 -25.39 7.90 -9.26
N TYR A 101 -24.59 8.88 -9.64
CA TYR A 101 -23.31 9.15 -8.99
C TYR A 101 -23.50 9.55 -7.52
N ARG A 102 -24.44 10.47 -7.23
CA ARG A 102 -24.77 10.86 -5.85
C ARG A 102 -25.25 9.68 -5.01
N ASP A 103 -26.09 8.82 -5.57
CA ASP A 103 -26.56 7.61 -4.90
C ASP A 103 -25.43 6.64 -4.59
N HIS A 104 -24.48 6.45 -5.52
CA HIS A 104 -23.27 5.68 -5.28
C HIS A 104 -22.43 6.27 -4.13
N CYS A 105 -22.22 7.58 -4.12
CA CYS A 105 -21.48 8.26 -3.05
C CYS A 105 -22.17 8.14 -1.68
N ARG A 106 -23.51 8.27 -1.63
CA ARG A 106 -24.31 8.03 -0.42
C ARG A 106 -24.15 6.60 0.09
N ALA A 107 -24.27 5.60 -0.79
CA ALA A 107 -24.09 4.20 -0.43
C ALA A 107 -22.68 3.92 0.12
N LYS A 108 -21.64 4.50 -0.50
CA LYS A 108 -20.25 4.40 -0.04
C LYS A 108 -20.04 5.03 1.35
N ASN A 109 -20.67 6.17 1.62
CA ASN A 109 -20.52 6.86 2.91
C ASN A 109 -21.33 6.17 4.02
N SER A 110 -22.50 5.62 3.70
CA SER A 110 -23.29 4.83 4.65
C SER A 110 -22.53 3.60 5.13
N GLU A 111 -21.84 2.88 4.23
CA GLU A 111 -21.00 1.71 4.57
C GLU A 111 -19.86 2.10 5.53
N LYS A 112 -19.24 3.26 5.32
CA LYS A 112 -18.20 3.78 6.23
C LYS A 112 -18.75 4.13 7.60
N ALA A 113 -19.93 4.75 7.66
CA ALA A 113 -20.54 5.17 8.92
C ALA A 113 -20.90 3.96 9.80
N GLU A 114 -21.43 2.89 9.19
CA GLU A 114 -21.77 1.63 9.90
C GLU A 114 -20.53 0.95 10.47
N VAL A 115 -19.46 0.82 9.67
CA VAL A 115 -18.18 0.25 10.13
C VAL A 115 -17.57 1.07 11.28
N LEU A 116 -17.65 2.40 11.20
CA LEU A 116 -17.19 3.27 12.29
C LEU A 116 -18.06 3.12 13.53
N ALA A 117 -19.39 3.02 13.38
CA ALA A 117 -20.30 2.83 14.51
C ALA A 117 -20.05 1.49 15.22
N GLU A 118 -19.86 0.39 14.48
CA GLU A 118 -19.50 -0.92 15.04
C GLU A 118 -18.14 -0.87 15.77
N PHE A 119 -17.13 -0.26 15.13
CA PHE A 119 -15.82 -0.06 15.74
C PHE A 119 -15.90 0.75 17.03
N PHE A 120 -16.58 1.90 17.00
CA PHE A 120 -16.71 2.75 18.18
C PHE A 120 -17.55 2.10 19.27
N SER A 121 -18.60 1.36 18.93
CA SER A 121 -19.34 0.58 19.91
C SER A 121 -18.44 -0.48 20.56
N SER A 122 -17.58 -1.16 19.80
CA SER A 122 -16.64 -2.14 20.34
C SER A 122 -15.56 -1.51 21.23
N VAL A 123 -15.05 -0.34 20.85
CA VAL A 123 -13.98 0.36 21.59
C VAL A 123 -14.51 1.07 22.84
N PHE A 124 -15.73 1.59 22.82
CA PHE A 124 -16.29 2.44 23.88
C PHE A 124 -17.29 1.75 24.82
N THR A 125 -17.57 0.44 24.70
CA THR A 125 -18.58 -0.24 25.54
C THR A 125 -18.07 -0.83 26.85
N LEU A 126 -16.80 -0.65 27.21
CA LEU A 126 -16.37 -0.87 28.60
C LEU A 126 -16.62 0.40 29.42
N GLU A 127 -17.90 0.76 29.58
CA GLU A 127 -18.31 1.55 30.74
C GLU A 127 -18.12 0.62 31.95
N SER A 128 -16.93 0.66 32.56
CA SER A 128 -16.78 0.03 33.86
C SER A 128 -17.69 0.77 34.84
N ASP A 129 -18.53 0.06 35.60
CA ASP A 129 -19.33 0.59 36.73
C ASP A 129 -18.49 1.23 37.84
N ASN A 130 -17.19 1.39 37.62
CA ASN A 130 -16.37 2.25 38.45
C ASN A 130 -16.96 3.65 38.37
N PRO A 131 -17.44 4.23 39.49
CA PRO A 131 -17.86 5.62 39.49
C PRO A 131 -16.70 6.41 38.90
N VAL A 132 -16.97 7.18 37.84
CA VAL A 132 -16.00 8.08 37.24
C VAL A 132 -15.39 8.84 38.41
N ASP A 133 -14.13 8.55 38.72
CA ASP A 133 -13.40 9.30 39.71
C ASP A 133 -13.33 10.71 39.15
N SER A 134 -14.26 11.56 39.60
CA SER A 134 -14.21 13.00 39.39
C SER A 134 -12.97 13.62 40.05
N GLY A 135 -12.11 12.78 40.63
CA GLY A 135 -10.71 12.94 40.98
C GLY A 135 -9.94 13.82 40.01
N LYS A 136 -9.91 15.09 40.41
CA LYS A 136 -8.96 16.14 40.08
C LYS A 136 -8.84 16.41 38.58
N ARG A 137 -9.37 17.57 38.19
CA ARG A 137 -9.08 18.30 36.94
C ARG A 137 -7.63 18.06 36.52
N TYR A 138 -7.43 17.09 35.63
CA TYR A 138 -6.16 16.93 34.97
C TYR A 138 -6.04 18.11 34.00
N CYS A 139 -5.16 19.04 34.38
CA CYS A 139 -4.51 20.02 33.51
C CYS A 139 -5.45 20.86 32.62
N ASP A 140 -5.58 22.14 32.98
CA ASP A 140 -5.86 23.27 32.08
C ASP A 140 -4.76 23.43 31.00
N CYS A 141 -4.31 22.35 30.38
CA CYS A 141 -3.76 22.38 29.05
C CYS A 141 -4.92 22.25 28.06
N PHE A 142 -5.88 23.17 28.21
CA PHE A 142 -6.60 23.71 27.09
C PHE A 142 -5.50 24.24 26.18
N SER A 143 -5.02 23.40 25.27
CA SER A 143 -4.25 23.85 24.12
C SER A 143 -5.07 24.99 23.58
N SER A 144 -4.59 26.21 23.75
CA SER A 144 -5.21 27.37 23.19
C SER A 144 -5.31 27.06 21.71
N ASP A 145 -6.51 26.70 21.28
CA ASP A 145 -6.92 26.76 19.90
C ASP A 145 -6.68 28.23 19.55
N GLU A 146 -5.46 28.53 19.09
CA GLU A 146 -5.15 29.70 18.32
C GLU A 146 -6.02 29.54 17.08
N LEU A 147 -7.27 29.99 17.22
CA LEU A 147 -8.22 30.18 16.16
C LEU A 147 -7.52 31.07 15.16
N PHE A 148 -6.94 30.45 14.12
CA PHE A 148 -6.24 31.14 13.06
C PHE A 148 -7.10 32.31 12.62
N ASN A 149 -6.58 33.52 12.82
CA ASN A 149 -7.31 34.72 12.49
C ASN A 149 -7.56 34.68 10.98
N SER A 150 -8.79 34.92 10.55
CA SER A 150 -9.16 34.96 9.12
C SER A 150 -8.20 35.85 8.31
N LYS A 151 -7.63 36.89 8.93
CA LYS A 151 -6.61 37.76 8.34
C LYS A 151 -5.29 37.04 8.04
N GLU A 152 -4.83 36.15 8.91
CA GLU A 152 -3.57 35.40 8.72
C GLU A 152 -3.71 34.37 7.61
N VAL A 153 -4.86 33.67 7.57
CA VAL A 153 -5.17 32.72 6.48
C VAL A 153 -5.18 33.43 5.12
N ASN A 154 -5.79 34.62 5.03
CA ASN A 154 -5.82 35.39 3.79
C ASN A 154 -4.42 35.86 3.36
N LYS A 155 -3.58 36.24 4.33
CA LYS A 155 -2.19 36.65 4.08
C LYS A 155 -1.37 35.51 3.46
N ILE A 156 -1.52 34.30 3.98
CA ILE A 156 -0.86 33.09 3.43
C ILE A 156 -1.37 32.80 2.02
N LEU A 157 -2.68 32.92 1.78
CA LEU A 157 -3.26 32.67 0.46
C LEU A 157 -2.71 33.61 -0.63
N ILE A 158 -2.63 34.91 -0.32
CA ILE A 158 -2.10 35.92 -1.24
C ILE A 158 -0.62 35.64 -1.56
N HIS A 159 0.15 35.27 -0.53
CA HIS A 159 1.57 34.95 -0.71
C HIS A 159 1.80 33.76 -1.64
N LEU A 160 1.04 32.68 -1.45
CA LEU A 160 1.12 31.48 -2.30
C LEU A 160 0.75 31.79 -3.76
N ASN A 161 -0.26 32.63 -3.98
CA ASN A 161 -0.68 33.00 -5.33
C ASN A 161 0.41 33.83 -6.06
N HIS A 162 1.07 34.73 -5.34
CA HIS A 162 2.20 35.51 -5.89
C HIS A 162 3.38 34.59 -6.27
N GLN A 163 3.73 33.64 -5.41
CA GLN A 163 4.80 32.67 -5.70
C GLN A 163 4.50 31.85 -6.96
N ALA A 164 3.25 31.41 -7.14
CA ALA A 164 2.84 30.66 -8.33
C ALA A 164 3.01 31.49 -9.63
N GLN A 165 2.69 32.78 -9.59
CA GLN A 165 2.87 33.67 -10.75
C GLN A 165 4.35 33.86 -11.11
N MET A 166 5.22 34.06 -10.11
CA MET A 166 6.66 34.23 -10.31
C MET A 166 7.32 32.97 -10.93
N MET A 167 6.86 31.78 -10.54
CA MET A 167 7.35 30.53 -11.15
C MET A 167 6.89 30.34 -12.59
N CYS A 168 5.74 30.90 -12.98
CA CYS A 168 5.26 30.83 -14.36
C CYS A 168 6.03 31.77 -15.31
N THR A 169 6.51 32.91 -14.82
CA THR A 169 7.23 33.89 -15.64
C THR A 169 8.69 33.54 -15.93
N GLN A 170 9.30 32.61 -15.19
CA GLN A 170 10.70 32.21 -15.38
C GLN A 170 10.89 31.05 -16.40
N LYS A 171 9.82 30.61 -17.07
CA LYS A 171 9.86 29.51 -18.04
C LYS A 171 9.89 29.93 -19.51
N PHE A 172 10.25 31.19 -19.81
CA PHE A 172 10.43 31.70 -21.17
C PHE A 172 11.83 32.29 -21.35
#